data_AF-A0A1Z8XRW0-F1
#
_entry.id   AF-A0A1Z8XRW0-F1
#
_cell.length_a   1.000
_cell.length_b   1.000
_cell.length_c   1.000
_cell.angle_alpha   90.00
_cell.angle_beta   90.00
_cell.angle_gamma   90.00
#
_symmetry.space_group_name_H-M   'P 1'
#
loop_
_entity.id
_entity.type
_entity.pdbx_description
1 polymer ?
#
loop_
_entity_poly.entity_id
_entity_poly.type
_entity_poly.pdbx_seq_one_letter_code
_entity_poly.pdbx_strand_id
1 'polypeptide(L)'
;MKFLSLISTGLIFISLGKANNNIDIDDVNLASKLIAGISVDVENSISSKEDWKKHQGAMSKAWERYKKSNLLPMLEWSGEYVSEDQEKHKDIRYPFSGPDILHALHMFPDAENFILCGLEPVGQAPKSEILRSENSAQALAEIRTILEESLRFSFFKTLDMRAELTDAVYKGTLPIMCLFLSGSGYEIKNIERLELNKDGTIINLGSKNINSDAVRIQAKDQNGKIINILYFKTNIANGLIKKSGFLQYLENIPKGLSYVKAASYLMHKNYFSEIRNHLLYHSKVIIQDDSGIPLRHFDQDQWQMSLFGNYKKPIDLFKEHYQEDLRQSYEFRSTKLSFGTGYKWRKGQSNLMLAQRMKSGQPSTVIAANKKPEPKKEKSDLEENEVFKSLDFRLKLVAKSIIDKKTTNENKSAFIMNKYLVVSINNGGSKSFLGKTINVVRVGLLNGKLMREKQIGSIFSVKLSPLNEYPSLLNWTIKNDLPPTPKEEIIYIPSQS
;
A
#
# COMPACT_ATOMS: atom_id res chain seq x y z
N MET A 1 58.43 -13.74 62.55
CA MET A 1 57.50 -12.58 62.62
C MET A 1 57.34 -12.07 61.19
N LYS A 2 56.21 -12.37 60.50
CA LYS A 2 55.09 -11.44 60.23
C LYS A 2 55.60 -10.09 59.64
N PHE A 3 55.29 -9.68 58.41
CA PHE A 3 53.95 -9.48 57.85
C PHE A 3 53.92 -9.47 56.31
N LEU A 4 52.84 -10.04 55.76
CA LEU A 4 52.34 -9.82 54.39
C LEU A 4 51.89 -8.35 54.21
N SER A 5 52.08 -7.78 53.01
CA SER A 5 51.08 -6.87 52.43
C SER A 5 50.83 -7.24 50.97
N LEU A 6 49.63 -7.78 50.72
CA LEU A 6 49.02 -7.93 49.40
C LEU A 6 48.70 -6.53 48.84
N ILE A 7 49.19 -6.21 47.65
CA ILE A 7 48.62 -5.15 46.81
C ILE A 7 47.80 -5.86 45.74
N SER A 8 46.47 -5.86 45.90
CA SER A 8 45.56 -6.31 44.84
C SER A 8 45.39 -5.17 43.83
N THR A 9 45.97 -5.34 42.65
CA THR A 9 45.59 -4.55 41.47
C THR A 9 44.22 -5.05 41.00
N GLY A 10 43.16 -4.33 41.39
CA GLY A 10 41.83 -4.51 40.82
C GLY A 10 41.82 -4.09 39.36
N LEU A 11 41.83 -5.06 38.45
CA LEU A 11 41.40 -4.82 37.06
C LEU A 11 39.88 -4.67 37.06
N ILE A 12 39.40 -3.43 36.97
CA ILE A 12 38.03 -3.13 36.60
C ILE A 12 37.90 -3.48 35.11
N PHE A 13 37.40 -4.68 34.81
CA PHE A 13 36.85 -4.99 33.49
C PHE A 13 35.55 -4.19 33.34
N ILE A 14 35.63 -3.03 32.71
CA ILE A 14 34.44 -2.39 32.14
C ILE A 14 34.02 -3.26 30.96
N SER A 15 33.11 -4.20 31.22
CA SER A 15 32.29 -4.82 30.19
C SER A 15 31.50 -3.70 29.52
N LEU A 16 32.01 -3.15 28.41
CA LEU A 16 31.17 -2.48 27.43
C LEU A 16 30.25 -3.55 26.85
N GLY A 17 29.10 -3.75 27.50
CA GLY A 17 28.02 -4.55 26.96
C GLY A 17 27.72 -4.04 25.54
N LYS A 18 27.97 -4.88 24.54
CA LYS A 18 27.47 -4.62 23.19
C LYS A 18 25.95 -4.46 23.32
N ALA A 19 25.44 -3.27 23.05
CA ALA A 19 24.00 -3.06 22.93
C ALA A 19 23.47 -4.13 21.96
N ASN A 20 22.53 -4.94 22.44
CA ASN A 20 21.99 -6.04 21.65
C ASN A 20 21.13 -5.41 20.55
N ASN A 21 21.67 -5.29 19.33
CA ASN A 21 20.99 -4.66 18.18
C ASN A 21 19.82 -5.50 17.61
N ASN A 22 19.31 -6.46 18.39
CA ASN A 22 18.21 -7.32 17.98
C ASN A 22 16.86 -6.63 18.24
N ILE A 23 15.85 -7.03 17.48
CA ILE A 23 14.47 -6.61 17.65
C ILE A 23 13.93 -7.25 18.93
N ASP A 24 13.50 -6.42 19.86
CA ASP A 24 12.82 -6.84 21.08
C ASP A 24 11.35 -7.12 20.79
N ILE A 25 10.96 -8.39 20.81
CA ILE A 25 9.60 -8.83 20.45
C ILE A 25 8.58 -8.43 21.53
N ASP A 26 8.98 -8.32 22.80
CA ASP A 26 8.09 -7.89 23.87
C ASP A 26 7.78 -6.40 23.72
N ASP A 27 8.81 -5.58 23.45
CA ASP A 27 8.62 -4.15 23.13
C ASP A 27 7.78 -3.95 21.87
N VAL A 28 8.00 -4.77 20.83
CA VAL A 28 7.19 -4.73 19.60
C VAL A 28 5.73 -5.02 19.89
N ASN A 29 5.42 -6.08 20.65
CA ASN A 29 4.04 -6.40 21.02
C ASN A 29 3.40 -5.28 21.85
N LEU A 30 4.14 -4.72 22.82
CA LEU A 30 3.68 -3.59 23.63
C LEU A 30 3.39 -2.36 22.75
N ALA A 31 4.36 -1.94 21.93
CA ALA A 31 4.24 -0.81 21.04
C ALA A 31 3.05 -0.97 20.09
N SER A 32 2.93 -2.15 19.47
CA SER A 32 1.88 -2.48 18.50
C SER A 32 0.47 -2.43 19.11
N LYS A 33 0.31 -2.93 20.34
CA LYS A 33 -0.95 -2.80 21.10
C LYS A 33 -1.27 -1.33 21.39
N LEU A 34 -0.29 -0.57 21.89
CA LEU A 34 -0.49 0.84 22.24
C LEU A 34 -0.86 1.71 21.03
N ILE A 35 -0.20 1.54 19.87
CA ILE A 35 -0.54 2.27 18.63
C ILE A 35 -1.84 1.77 17.99
N ALA A 36 -2.28 0.54 18.30
CA ALA A 36 -3.61 0.05 17.94
C ALA A 36 -4.72 0.61 18.85
N GLY A 37 -4.37 1.35 19.91
CA GLY A 37 -5.30 1.88 20.91
C GLY A 37 -5.74 0.85 21.96
N ILE A 38 -5.01 -0.25 22.12
CA ILE A 38 -5.27 -1.32 23.09
C ILE A 38 -4.54 -1.00 24.40
N SER A 39 -5.26 -1.01 25.53
CA SER A 39 -4.66 -0.86 26.86
C SER A 39 -3.75 -2.03 27.20
N VAL A 40 -2.66 -1.73 27.90
CA VAL A 40 -1.78 -2.74 28.49
C VAL A 40 -1.51 -2.33 29.94
N ASP A 41 -1.86 -3.20 30.89
CA ASP A 41 -1.91 -2.86 32.33
C ASP A 41 -0.55 -2.42 32.92
N VAL A 42 0.55 -2.91 32.35
CA VAL A 42 1.91 -2.59 32.82
C VAL A 42 2.40 -1.20 32.39
N GLU A 43 1.64 -0.46 31.59
CA GLU A 43 2.13 0.78 30.96
C GLU A 43 1.33 2.03 31.36
N ASN A 44 1.13 2.18 32.67
CA ASN A 44 0.45 3.35 33.27
C ASN A 44 1.11 4.69 32.91
N SER A 45 2.41 4.69 32.59
CA SER A 45 3.15 5.90 32.19
C SER A 45 2.69 6.48 30.84
N ILE A 46 2.18 5.63 29.94
CA ILE A 46 1.64 6.04 28.64
C ILE A 46 0.11 6.15 28.74
N SER A 47 -0.55 5.16 29.35
CA SER A 47 -2.02 5.08 29.36
C SER A 47 -2.69 6.19 30.17
N SER A 48 -1.97 6.80 31.13
CA SER A 48 -2.45 7.94 31.90
C SER A 48 -2.45 9.27 31.12
N LYS A 49 -1.65 9.38 30.05
CA LYS A 49 -1.52 10.61 29.25
C LYS A 49 -2.79 10.91 28.46
N GLU A 50 -3.16 12.19 28.40
CA GLU A 50 -4.41 12.64 27.77
C GLU A 50 -4.43 12.41 26.25
N ASP A 51 -3.28 12.59 25.58
CA ASP A 51 -3.14 12.33 24.14
C ASP A 51 -3.34 10.84 23.80
N TRP A 52 -2.89 9.94 24.68
CA TRP A 52 -3.11 8.51 24.53
C TRP A 52 -4.57 8.13 24.82
N LYS A 53 -5.21 8.66 25.87
CA LYS A 53 -6.65 8.41 26.12
C LYS A 53 -7.51 8.85 24.93
N LYS A 54 -7.21 10.02 24.36
CA LYS A 54 -7.85 10.48 23.11
C LYS A 54 -7.58 9.54 21.94
N HIS A 55 -6.35 9.05 21.80
CA HIS A 55 -5.99 8.07 20.78
C HIS A 55 -6.79 6.78 20.93
N GLN A 56 -6.79 6.18 22.12
CA GLN A 56 -7.55 4.97 22.44
C GLN A 56 -9.03 5.12 22.09
N GLY A 57 -9.67 6.22 22.54
CA GLY A 57 -11.09 6.45 22.25
C GLY A 57 -11.40 6.59 20.75
N ALA A 58 -10.50 7.20 19.99
CA ALA A 58 -10.64 7.32 18.53
C ALA A 58 -10.45 5.96 17.83
N MET A 59 -9.41 5.22 18.23
CA MET A 59 -9.06 3.92 17.66
C MET A 59 -10.12 2.87 17.94
N SER A 60 -10.59 2.75 19.18
CA SER A 60 -11.66 1.82 19.55
C SER A 60 -12.92 2.03 18.68
N LYS A 61 -13.36 3.30 18.52
CA LYS A 61 -14.50 3.62 17.66
C LYS A 61 -14.25 3.30 16.19
N ALA A 62 -13.03 3.54 15.68
CA ALA A 62 -12.68 3.26 14.30
C ALA A 62 -12.67 1.75 14.01
N TRP A 63 -12.03 0.97 14.90
CA TRP A 63 -11.97 -0.49 14.82
C TRP A 63 -13.35 -1.13 14.89
N GLU A 64 -14.17 -0.79 15.89
CA GLU A 64 -15.51 -1.35 16.04
C GLU A 64 -16.40 -1.07 14.82
N ARG A 65 -16.37 0.18 14.34
CA ARG A 65 -17.10 0.56 13.13
C ARG A 65 -16.62 -0.24 11.92
N TYR A 66 -15.31 -0.36 11.71
CA TYR A 66 -14.76 -1.04 10.54
C TYR A 66 -14.96 -2.54 10.59
N LYS A 67 -14.78 -3.14 11.77
CA LYS A 67 -15.03 -4.56 12.02
C LYS A 67 -16.45 -4.94 11.64
N LYS A 68 -17.45 -4.18 12.13
CA LYS A 68 -18.87 -4.43 11.85
C LYS A 68 -19.25 -4.18 10.39
N SER A 69 -18.73 -3.11 9.77
CA SER A 69 -19.16 -2.72 8.42
C SER A 69 -18.44 -3.44 7.28
N ASN A 70 -17.20 -3.89 7.51
CA ASN A 70 -16.34 -4.46 6.48
C ASN A 70 -15.74 -5.82 6.86
N LEU A 71 -15.04 -5.94 7.99
CA LEU A 71 -14.22 -7.13 8.25
C LEU A 71 -15.04 -8.39 8.57
N LEU A 72 -16.10 -8.28 9.38
CA LEU A 72 -16.99 -9.42 9.67
C LEU A 72 -17.77 -9.87 8.42
N PRO A 73 -18.41 -8.97 7.64
CA PRO A 73 -19.05 -9.40 6.40
C PRO A 73 -18.07 -9.94 5.35
N MET A 74 -16.80 -9.51 5.35
CA MET A 74 -15.75 -10.08 4.51
C MET A 74 -15.41 -11.51 4.95
N LEU A 75 -15.30 -11.76 6.25
CA LEU A 75 -15.07 -13.08 6.81
C LEU A 75 -16.24 -14.04 6.49
N GLU A 76 -17.47 -13.57 6.65
CA GLU A 76 -18.68 -14.32 6.29
C GLU A 76 -18.69 -14.68 4.81
N TRP A 77 -18.44 -13.71 3.93
CA TRP A 77 -18.34 -13.94 2.49
C TRP A 77 -17.22 -14.92 2.14
N SER A 78 -16.05 -14.80 2.77
CA SER A 78 -14.94 -15.74 2.57
C SER A 78 -15.33 -17.17 2.93
N GLY A 79 -16.00 -17.36 4.07
CA GLY A 79 -16.46 -18.68 4.50
C GLY A 79 -17.48 -19.30 3.54
N GLU A 80 -18.34 -18.48 2.94
CA GLU A 80 -19.35 -18.93 1.97
C GLU A 80 -18.75 -19.32 0.61
N TYR A 81 -17.83 -18.52 0.07
CA TYR A 81 -17.40 -18.65 -1.33
C TYR A 81 -16.01 -19.24 -1.55
N VAL A 82 -15.16 -19.28 -0.52
CA VAL A 82 -13.72 -19.57 -0.69
C VAL A 82 -13.21 -20.65 0.27
N SER A 83 -14.03 -21.14 1.22
CA SER A 83 -13.61 -22.10 2.25
C SER A 83 -12.95 -23.37 1.70
N GLU A 84 -13.56 -24.05 0.71
CA GLU A 84 -13.00 -25.27 0.09
C GLU A 84 -11.60 -25.03 -0.51
N ASP A 85 -11.37 -23.86 -1.12
CA ASP A 85 -10.08 -23.53 -1.73
C ASP A 85 -9.02 -23.22 -0.68
N GLN A 86 -9.41 -22.59 0.45
CA GLN A 86 -8.49 -22.26 1.54
C GLN A 86 -8.10 -23.46 2.39
N GLU A 87 -8.92 -24.51 2.42
CA GLU A 87 -8.51 -25.79 2.99
C GLU A 87 -7.31 -26.39 2.23
N LYS A 88 -7.28 -26.21 0.91
CA LYS A 88 -6.29 -26.83 0.01
C LYS A 88 -5.06 -25.97 -0.23
N HIS A 89 -5.17 -24.66 -0.06
CA HIS A 89 -4.11 -23.71 -0.39
C HIS A 89 -3.84 -22.77 0.78
N LYS A 90 -2.62 -22.83 1.31
CA LYS A 90 -2.21 -22.06 2.51
C LYS A 90 -1.37 -20.81 2.21
N ASP A 91 -0.91 -20.67 0.97
CA ASP A 91 -0.10 -19.54 0.51
C ASP A 91 -0.93 -18.54 -0.29
N ILE A 92 -0.86 -17.25 0.10
CA ILE A 92 -1.53 -16.15 -0.59
C ILE A 92 -0.50 -15.23 -1.23
N ARG A 93 -0.68 -15.00 -2.54
CA ARG A 93 0.03 -13.94 -3.25
C ARG A 93 -0.83 -12.68 -3.22
N TYR A 94 -0.32 -11.62 -2.61
CA TYR A 94 -0.98 -10.32 -2.54
C TYR A 94 -0.06 -9.22 -3.08
N PRO A 95 0.13 -9.14 -4.42
CA PRO A 95 0.87 -8.04 -5.02
C PRO A 95 0.12 -6.73 -4.88
N PHE A 96 0.86 -5.61 -4.86
CA PHE A 96 0.31 -4.26 -4.67
C PHE A 96 -0.39 -4.05 -3.32
N SER A 97 -0.10 -4.89 -2.32
CA SER A 97 -0.76 -4.86 -1.01
C SER A 97 -0.37 -3.66 -0.15
N GLY A 98 0.86 -3.14 -0.32
CA GLY A 98 1.46 -2.31 0.73
C GLY A 98 1.44 -3.05 2.09
N PRO A 99 1.18 -2.36 3.21
CA PRO A 99 1.10 -2.97 4.55
C PRO A 99 -0.24 -3.67 4.84
N ASP A 100 -1.08 -3.93 3.85
CA ASP A 100 -2.46 -4.39 4.03
C ASP A 100 -2.63 -5.87 4.41
N ILE A 101 -2.08 -6.28 5.56
CA ILE A 101 -2.31 -7.62 6.10
C ILE A 101 -3.73 -7.76 6.65
N LEU A 102 -4.36 -6.68 7.11
CA LEU A 102 -5.67 -6.70 7.76
C LEU A 102 -6.75 -7.33 6.87
N HIS A 103 -6.88 -6.89 5.61
CA HIS A 103 -7.88 -7.48 4.72
C HIS A 103 -7.53 -8.90 4.33
N ALA A 104 -6.24 -9.23 4.17
CA ALA A 104 -5.83 -10.59 3.83
C ALA A 104 -6.20 -11.59 4.93
N LEU A 105 -6.03 -11.23 6.21
CA LEU A 105 -6.43 -12.08 7.35
C LEU A 105 -7.94 -12.38 7.37
N HIS A 106 -8.78 -11.43 6.93
CA HIS A 106 -10.23 -11.58 6.95
C HIS A 106 -10.79 -12.20 5.67
N MET A 107 -10.11 -11.98 4.53
CA MET A 107 -10.45 -12.61 3.26
C MET A 107 -9.98 -14.07 3.22
N PHE A 108 -8.92 -14.40 3.97
CA PHE A 108 -8.35 -15.74 3.98
C PHE A 108 -7.98 -16.22 5.39
N PRO A 109 -8.96 -16.46 6.27
CA PRO A 109 -8.72 -16.85 7.66
C PRO A 109 -7.93 -18.15 7.81
N ASP A 110 -7.98 -19.05 6.83
CA ASP A 110 -7.37 -20.38 6.91
C ASP A 110 -5.96 -20.48 6.31
N ALA A 111 -5.46 -19.40 5.71
CA ALA A 111 -4.10 -19.36 5.18
C ALA A 111 -3.03 -19.32 6.29
N GLU A 112 -1.82 -19.74 5.94
CA GLU A 112 -0.66 -19.79 6.84
C GLU A 112 0.43 -18.83 6.38
N ASN A 113 0.58 -18.60 5.07
CA ASN A 113 1.64 -17.77 4.52
C ASN A 113 1.05 -16.65 3.65
N PHE A 114 1.35 -15.40 4.03
CA PHE A 114 0.90 -14.20 3.36
C PHE A 114 2.09 -13.53 2.68
N ILE A 115 2.16 -13.57 1.35
CA ILE A 115 3.22 -12.95 0.55
C ILE A 115 2.72 -11.62 0.00
N LEU A 116 3.11 -10.54 0.67
CA LEU A 116 2.76 -9.17 0.39
C LEU A 116 3.87 -8.47 -0.40
N CYS A 117 3.49 -7.51 -1.25
CA CYS A 117 4.45 -6.73 -2.03
C CYS A 117 3.98 -5.28 -2.23
N GLY A 118 4.89 -4.33 -2.06
CA GLY A 118 4.63 -2.90 -2.30
C GLY A 118 5.91 -2.13 -2.66
N LEU A 119 5.78 -0.81 -2.78
CA LEU A 119 6.92 0.09 -3.02
C LEU A 119 7.39 0.81 -1.74
N GLU A 120 6.60 0.70 -0.68
CA GLU A 120 6.82 1.33 0.60
C GLU A 120 7.98 0.64 1.34
N PRO A 121 8.86 1.40 2.02
CA PRO A 121 9.97 0.79 2.74
C PRO A 121 9.46 -0.11 3.87
N VAL A 122 10.17 -1.21 4.14
CA VAL A 122 9.90 -2.04 5.33
C VAL A 122 9.97 -1.21 6.60
N GLY A 123 11.01 -0.38 6.72
CA GLY A 123 11.23 0.50 7.88
C GLY A 123 11.67 -0.24 9.14
N GLN A 124 11.34 0.30 10.30
CA GLN A 124 11.83 -0.16 11.60
C GLN A 124 10.74 -0.89 12.39
N ALA A 125 11.13 -1.78 13.30
CA ALA A 125 10.19 -2.38 14.23
C ALA A 125 9.61 -1.29 15.16
N PRO A 126 8.31 -1.32 15.49
CA PRO A 126 7.71 -0.31 16.36
C PRO A 126 8.32 -0.42 17.77
N LYS A 127 8.60 0.74 18.38
CA LYS A 127 9.13 0.83 19.75
C LYS A 127 8.18 1.59 20.66
N SER A 128 8.03 1.13 21.91
CA SER A 128 7.16 1.81 22.89
C SER A 128 7.81 3.10 23.44
N GLU A 129 9.15 3.19 23.39
CA GLU A 129 9.92 4.38 23.80
C GLU A 129 9.45 5.67 23.12
N ILE A 130 9.05 5.60 21.85
CA ILE A 130 8.51 6.74 21.09
C ILE A 130 7.29 7.35 21.79
N LEU A 131 6.43 6.52 22.37
CA LEU A 131 5.23 6.96 23.09
C LEU A 131 5.53 7.45 24.52
N ARG A 132 6.72 7.14 25.06
CA ARG A 132 7.21 7.73 26.30
C ARG A 132 7.81 9.12 26.05
N SER A 133 8.37 9.35 24.86
CA SER A 133 9.00 10.61 24.45
C SER A 133 8.02 11.77 24.17
N GLU A 134 8.58 12.95 23.95
CA GLU A 134 7.88 14.16 23.49
C GLU A 134 7.18 14.01 22.12
N ASN A 135 7.61 13.04 21.31
CA ASN A 135 7.02 12.77 20.00
C ASN A 135 5.71 11.96 20.06
N SER A 136 5.27 11.53 21.25
CA SER A 136 4.07 10.69 21.44
C SER A 136 2.84 11.25 20.71
N ALA A 137 2.49 12.51 20.97
CA ALA A 137 1.28 13.12 20.43
C ALA A 137 1.29 13.18 18.89
N GLN A 138 2.45 13.47 18.29
CA GLN A 138 2.64 13.47 16.85
C GLN A 138 2.53 12.04 16.30
N ALA A 139 3.25 11.08 16.87
CA ALA A 139 3.25 9.69 16.44
C ALA A 139 1.82 9.10 16.44
N LEU A 140 1.07 9.32 17.52
CA LEU A 140 -0.32 8.87 17.64
C LEU A 140 -1.26 9.58 16.65
N ALA A 141 -0.97 10.82 16.25
CA ALA A 141 -1.74 11.54 15.25
C ALA A 141 -1.46 11.04 13.83
N GLU A 142 -0.20 10.74 13.51
CA GLU A 142 0.20 10.14 12.23
C GLU A 142 -0.43 8.76 12.06
N ILE A 143 -0.38 7.90 13.09
CA ILE A 143 -1.05 6.59 13.07
C ILE A 143 -2.56 6.74 12.81
N ARG A 144 -3.25 7.65 13.50
CA ARG A 144 -4.68 7.89 13.26
C ARG A 144 -4.95 8.34 11.83
N THR A 145 -4.07 9.14 11.24
CA THR A 145 -4.22 9.63 9.86
C THR A 145 -4.06 8.48 8.86
N ILE A 146 -3.01 7.69 8.99
CA ILE A 146 -2.74 6.51 8.14
C ILE A 146 -3.89 5.50 8.22
N LEU A 147 -4.39 5.25 9.43
CA LEU A 147 -5.49 4.32 9.64
C LEU A 147 -6.85 4.87 9.26
N GLU A 148 -7.08 6.18 9.37
CA GLU A 148 -8.28 6.77 8.79
C GLU A 148 -8.29 6.51 7.29
N GLU A 149 -7.17 6.64 6.58
CA GLU A 149 -7.14 6.31 5.16
C GLU A 149 -7.43 4.82 4.90
N SER A 150 -6.75 3.90 5.59
CA SER A 150 -6.93 2.46 5.40
C SER A 150 -8.31 1.93 5.83
N LEU A 151 -8.78 2.32 7.02
CA LEU A 151 -10.02 1.83 7.62
C LEU A 151 -11.25 2.61 7.13
N ARG A 152 -11.10 3.81 6.58
CA ARG A 152 -12.22 4.54 5.97
C ARG A 152 -12.33 4.23 4.49
N PHE A 153 -11.22 4.15 3.76
CA PHE A 153 -11.25 3.99 2.31
C PHE A 153 -11.04 2.54 1.86
N SER A 154 -10.80 1.58 2.77
CA SER A 154 -10.49 0.18 2.43
C SER A 154 -9.26 -0.01 1.53
N PHE A 155 -8.50 1.05 1.28
CA PHE A 155 -7.26 1.01 0.53
C PHE A 155 -6.30 2.11 0.96
N PHE A 156 -5.08 1.94 0.46
CA PHE A 156 -3.88 2.67 0.75
C PHE A 156 -3.50 3.47 -0.51
N LYS A 157 -3.27 4.78 -0.43
CA LYS A 157 -2.91 5.61 -1.60
C LYS A 157 -1.40 5.57 -1.84
N THR A 158 -0.98 4.92 -2.93
CA THR A 158 0.41 4.51 -3.21
C THR A 158 1.46 5.62 -3.31
N LEU A 159 1.14 6.78 -3.90
CA LEU A 159 2.11 7.89 -4.03
C LEU A 159 2.30 8.67 -2.72
N ASP A 160 1.21 8.92 -2.00
CA ASP A 160 1.24 9.60 -0.70
C ASP A 160 1.91 8.73 0.37
N MET A 161 1.62 7.43 0.36
CA MET A 161 2.11 6.52 1.40
C MET A 161 3.60 6.29 1.42
N ARG A 162 4.27 6.21 0.26
CA ARG A 162 5.72 6.02 0.28
C ARG A 162 6.41 7.20 0.96
N ALA A 163 6.01 8.42 0.64
CA ALA A 163 6.54 9.62 1.28
C ALA A 163 6.12 9.69 2.76
N GLU A 164 4.83 9.47 3.05
CA GLU A 164 4.30 9.50 4.42
C GLU A 164 4.95 8.47 5.34
N LEU A 165 5.09 7.21 4.91
CA LEU A 165 5.74 6.16 5.71
C LEU A 165 7.26 6.32 5.78
N THR A 166 7.90 7.04 4.85
CA THR A 166 9.34 7.34 4.94
C THR A 166 9.61 8.41 6.00
N ASP A 167 8.75 9.43 6.05
CA ASP A 167 8.92 10.61 6.91
C ASP A 167 8.21 10.51 8.26
N ALA A 168 7.35 9.50 8.46
CA ALA A 168 6.63 9.27 9.72
C ALA A 168 7.57 8.99 10.89
N VAL A 169 7.06 9.21 12.12
CA VAL A 169 7.75 8.82 13.35
C VAL A 169 7.87 7.29 13.41
N TYR A 170 6.79 6.57 13.11
CA TYR A 170 6.82 5.13 12.86
C TYR A 170 7.09 4.85 11.38
N LYS A 171 8.36 4.63 11.04
CA LYS A 171 8.80 4.51 9.66
C LYS A 171 8.50 3.15 9.03
N GLY A 172 7.96 3.18 7.82
CA GLY A 172 7.75 2.05 6.93
C GLY A 172 6.48 1.23 7.19
N THR A 173 6.39 0.09 6.51
CA THR A 173 5.23 -0.82 6.56
C THR A 173 5.21 -1.70 7.79
N LEU A 174 6.37 -2.00 8.39
CA LEU A 174 6.48 -2.92 9.51
C LEU A 174 5.64 -2.48 10.73
N PRO A 175 5.69 -1.21 11.22
CA PRO A 175 4.83 -0.75 12.31
C PRO A 175 3.34 -0.92 12.01
N ILE A 176 2.92 -0.68 10.77
CA ILE A 176 1.52 -0.76 10.35
C ILE A 176 1.04 -2.22 10.28
N MET A 177 1.87 -3.12 9.75
CA MET A 177 1.56 -4.56 9.76
C MET A 177 1.47 -5.10 11.19
N CYS A 178 2.41 -4.72 12.07
CA CYS A 178 2.38 -5.11 13.48
C CYS A 178 1.13 -4.57 14.19
N LEU A 179 0.76 -3.31 13.94
CA LEU A 179 -0.48 -2.71 14.42
C LEU A 179 -1.70 -3.54 13.98
N PHE A 180 -1.80 -3.90 12.71
CA PHE A 180 -2.93 -4.69 12.18
C PHE A 180 -3.00 -6.10 12.76
N LEU A 181 -1.86 -6.74 12.98
CA LEU A 181 -1.77 -8.04 13.64
C LEU A 181 -2.29 -7.94 15.09
N SER A 182 -1.73 -7.03 15.90
CA SER A 182 -2.18 -6.84 17.28
C SER A 182 -3.65 -6.41 17.38
N GLY A 183 -4.10 -5.52 16.48
CA GLY A 183 -5.50 -5.10 16.39
C GLY A 183 -6.46 -6.23 16.00
N SER A 184 -5.97 -7.25 15.31
CA SER A 184 -6.74 -8.45 14.93
C SER A 184 -6.60 -9.60 15.94
N GLY A 185 -5.97 -9.36 17.10
CA GLY A 185 -5.81 -10.36 18.17
C GLY A 185 -4.62 -11.30 17.99
N TYR A 186 -3.68 -10.98 17.10
CA TYR A 186 -2.46 -11.76 16.93
C TYR A 186 -1.33 -11.25 17.83
N GLU A 187 -0.58 -12.20 18.37
CA GLU A 187 0.67 -11.95 19.11
C GLU A 187 1.86 -12.16 18.18
N ILE A 188 2.75 -11.17 18.10
CA ILE A 188 3.96 -11.27 17.27
C ILE A 188 4.97 -12.17 17.99
N LYS A 189 5.52 -13.15 17.28
CA LYS A 189 6.46 -14.14 17.83
C LYS A 189 7.88 -13.95 17.34
N ASN A 190 8.06 -13.54 16.10
CA ASN A 190 9.38 -13.29 15.54
C ASN A 190 9.29 -12.26 14.42
N ILE A 191 10.36 -11.48 14.25
CA ILE A 191 10.57 -10.60 13.10
C ILE A 191 11.98 -10.85 12.59
N GLU A 192 12.09 -11.22 11.32
CA GLU A 192 13.33 -11.53 10.65
C GLU A 192 13.52 -10.61 9.44
N ARG A 193 14.70 -10.00 9.33
CA ARG A 193 15.07 -9.27 8.11
C ARG A 193 15.47 -10.28 7.05
N LEU A 194 15.02 -10.07 5.83
CA LEU A 194 15.26 -10.98 4.72
C LEU A 194 15.99 -10.27 3.60
N GLU A 195 16.85 -10.96 2.88
CA GLU A 195 17.37 -10.50 1.58
C GLU A 195 16.86 -11.45 0.49
N LEU A 196 16.40 -10.88 -0.62
CA LEU A 196 15.93 -11.63 -1.78
C LEU A 196 17.02 -11.63 -2.85
N ASN A 197 17.52 -12.83 -3.17
CA ASN A 197 18.49 -13.01 -4.24
C ASN A 197 17.81 -13.02 -5.62
N LYS A 198 18.60 -12.73 -6.65
CA LYS A 198 18.14 -12.71 -8.05
C LYS A 198 17.61 -14.05 -8.55
N ASP A 199 18.05 -15.15 -7.96
CA ASP A 199 17.59 -16.51 -8.25
C ASP A 199 16.29 -16.89 -7.51
N GLY A 200 15.69 -15.95 -6.77
CA GLY A 200 14.46 -16.17 -6.01
C GLY A 200 14.68 -16.82 -4.65
N THR A 201 15.92 -17.06 -4.21
CA THR A 201 16.21 -17.56 -2.87
C THR A 201 16.16 -16.44 -1.82
N ILE A 202 15.79 -16.79 -0.59
CA ILE A 202 15.72 -15.86 0.54
C ILE A 202 16.84 -16.15 1.52
N ILE A 203 17.62 -15.13 1.86
CA ILE A 203 18.59 -15.16 2.95
C ILE A 203 17.94 -14.56 4.20
N ASN A 204 18.00 -15.28 5.32
CA ASN A 204 17.60 -14.76 6.62
C ASN A 204 18.76 -13.97 7.24
N LEU A 205 18.59 -12.66 7.38
CA LEU A 205 19.57 -11.77 8.01
C LEU A 205 19.43 -11.70 9.55
N GLY A 206 18.47 -12.46 10.09
CA GLY A 206 18.15 -12.56 11.51
C GLY A 206 17.27 -11.42 12.03
N SER A 207 17.07 -11.40 13.35
CA SER A 207 16.25 -10.40 14.05
C SER A 207 17.00 -9.10 14.32
N LYS A 208 17.98 -8.73 13.49
CA LYS A 208 18.76 -7.50 13.69
C LYS A 208 17.94 -6.28 13.28
N ASN A 209 18.12 -5.16 14.00
CA ASN A 209 17.51 -3.88 13.63
C ASN A 209 18.29 -3.20 12.50
N ILE A 210 18.30 -3.83 11.32
CA ILE A 210 18.92 -3.35 10.09
C ILE A 210 17.85 -2.97 9.08
N ASN A 211 18.21 -2.12 8.12
CA ASN A 211 17.36 -1.87 6.96
C ASN A 211 17.41 -3.07 6.02
N SER A 212 16.25 -3.51 5.56
CA SER A 212 16.13 -4.46 4.47
C SER A 212 14.90 -4.13 3.63
N ASP A 213 14.93 -4.54 2.35
CA ASP A 213 13.80 -4.46 1.43
C ASP A 213 12.84 -5.66 1.59
N ALA A 214 13.12 -6.62 2.48
CA ALA A 214 12.18 -7.67 2.85
C ALA A 214 12.19 -8.00 4.35
N VAL A 215 11.04 -8.47 4.85
CA VAL A 215 10.84 -8.89 6.25
C VAL A 215 9.90 -10.09 6.33
N ARG A 216 10.13 -10.97 7.30
CA ARG A 216 9.18 -11.98 7.75
C ARG A 216 8.72 -11.65 9.16
N ILE A 217 7.40 -11.67 9.37
CA ILE A 217 6.77 -11.61 10.68
C ILE A 217 6.11 -12.96 10.92
N GLN A 218 6.44 -13.62 12.03
CA GLN A 218 5.68 -14.75 12.52
C GLN A 218 4.74 -14.25 13.61
N ALA A 219 3.45 -14.60 13.52
CA ALA A 219 2.45 -14.22 14.50
C ALA A 219 1.57 -15.41 14.86
N LYS A 220 0.97 -15.36 16.06
CA LYS A 220 0.13 -16.42 16.61
C LYS A 220 -1.22 -15.85 17.00
N ASP A 221 -2.31 -16.49 16.59
CA ASP A 221 -3.65 -16.10 17.03
C ASP A 221 -3.97 -16.60 18.46
N GLN A 222 -5.16 -16.26 18.96
CA GLN A 222 -5.65 -16.68 20.27
C GLN A 222 -5.88 -18.21 20.39
N ASN A 223 -6.05 -18.91 19.28
CA ASN A 223 -6.25 -20.37 19.22
C ASN A 223 -4.91 -21.13 19.08
N GLY A 224 -3.79 -20.40 18.96
CA GLY A 224 -2.46 -20.98 18.78
C GLY A 224 -2.04 -21.20 17.34
N LYS A 225 -2.86 -20.83 16.34
CA LYS A 225 -2.50 -20.91 14.93
C LYS A 225 -1.36 -19.94 14.63
N ILE A 226 -0.30 -20.45 14.01
CA ILE A 226 0.85 -19.66 13.58
C ILE A 226 0.66 -19.26 12.11
N ILE A 227 0.94 -18.00 11.81
CA ILE A 227 0.97 -17.46 10.44
C ILE A 227 2.29 -16.75 10.18
N ASN A 228 2.69 -16.73 8.91
CA ASN A 228 3.87 -16.05 8.42
C ASN A 228 3.47 -14.95 7.44
N ILE A 229 3.94 -13.74 7.67
CA ILE A 229 3.74 -12.59 6.80
C ILE A 229 5.10 -12.24 6.20
N LEU A 230 5.23 -12.36 4.89
CA LEU A 230 6.41 -11.93 4.16
C LEU A 230 6.06 -10.69 3.37
N TYR A 231 6.77 -9.59 3.61
CA TYR A 231 6.61 -8.36 2.84
C TYR A 231 7.88 -8.06 2.06
N PHE A 232 7.72 -7.80 0.77
CA PHE A 232 8.79 -7.40 -0.14
C PHE A 232 8.54 -6.00 -0.69
N LYS A 233 9.49 -5.09 -0.47
CA LYS A 233 9.54 -3.81 -1.14
C LYS A 233 10.27 -3.99 -2.47
N THR A 234 9.51 -4.14 -3.55
CA THR A 234 10.06 -4.31 -4.90
C THR A 234 9.15 -3.73 -5.96
N ASN A 235 9.75 -3.25 -7.06
CA ASN A 235 8.99 -2.80 -8.21
C ASN A 235 8.67 -4.00 -9.10
N ILE A 236 7.37 -4.28 -9.24
CA ILE A 236 6.85 -5.44 -9.96
C ILE A 236 6.46 -5.17 -11.42
N ALA A 237 6.91 -4.06 -11.99
CA ALA A 237 6.83 -3.83 -13.43
C ALA A 237 7.72 -4.82 -14.20
N ASN A 238 7.38 -5.04 -15.49
CA ASN A 238 8.09 -5.96 -16.35
C ASN A 238 9.60 -5.67 -16.36
N GLY A 239 10.42 -6.73 -16.31
CA GLY A 239 11.87 -6.64 -16.25
C GLY A 239 12.42 -6.31 -14.85
N LEU A 240 11.78 -5.40 -14.10
CA LEU A 240 12.18 -5.08 -12.72
C LEU A 240 11.82 -6.22 -11.75
N ILE A 241 10.63 -6.82 -11.91
CA ILE A 241 10.21 -7.96 -11.10
C ILE A 241 11.18 -9.14 -11.24
N LYS A 242 11.61 -9.44 -12.47
CA LYS A 242 12.62 -10.47 -12.78
C LYS A 242 13.99 -10.10 -12.22
N LYS A 243 14.45 -8.87 -12.46
CA LYS A 243 15.76 -8.39 -11.98
C LYS A 243 15.87 -8.44 -10.45
N SER A 244 14.76 -8.26 -9.74
CA SER A 244 14.72 -8.36 -8.28
C SER A 244 14.74 -9.79 -7.73
N GLY A 245 14.54 -10.81 -8.58
CA GLY A 245 14.34 -12.20 -8.16
C GLY A 245 12.95 -12.52 -7.62
N PHE A 246 12.07 -11.52 -7.49
CA PHE A 246 10.75 -11.71 -6.87
C PHE A 246 9.82 -12.60 -7.70
N LEU A 247 9.87 -12.50 -9.04
CA LEU A 247 9.09 -13.41 -9.87
C LEU A 247 9.55 -14.86 -9.68
N GLN A 248 10.86 -15.09 -9.66
CA GLN A 248 11.45 -16.42 -9.44
C GLN A 248 11.07 -17.00 -8.07
N TYR A 249 11.06 -16.16 -7.04
CA TYR A 249 10.55 -16.53 -5.72
C TYR A 249 9.08 -16.96 -5.77
N LEU A 250 8.21 -16.18 -6.43
CA LEU A 250 6.78 -16.49 -6.55
C LEU A 250 6.48 -17.76 -7.36
N GLU A 251 7.33 -18.09 -8.35
CA GLU A 251 7.26 -19.31 -9.15
C GLU A 251 7.57 -20.57 -8.33
N ASN A 252 8.44 -20.46 -7.32
CA ASN A 252 8.77 -21.54 -6.39
C ASN A 252 7.68 -21.82 -5.35
N ILE A 253 6.69 -20.94 -5.22
CA ILE A 253 5.56 -21.13 -4.33
C ILE A 253 4.51 -22.00 -5.05
N PRO A 254 3.89 -23.00 -4.39
CA PRO A 254 2.83 -23.80 -4.99
C PRO A 254 1.70 -22.95 -5.58
N LYS A 255 0.99 -23.50 -6.58
CA LYS A 255 -0.20 -22.82 -7.11
C LYS A 255 -1.25 -22.72 -6.02
N GLY A 256 -1.93 -21.57 -5.91
CA GLY A 256 -2.84 -21.35 -4.79
C GLY A 256 -3.64 -20.07 -4.88
N LEU A 257 -3.72 -19.34 -3.77
CA LEU A 257 -4.60 -18.19 -3.62
C LEU A 257 -3.91 -16.91 -4.09
N SER A 258 -4.69 -16.00 -4.64
CA SER A 258 -4.21 -14.65 -4.96
C SER A 258 -5.27 -13.61 -4.68
N TYR A 259 -4.80 -12.48 -4.17
CA TYR A 259 -5.65 -11.34 -3.83
C TYR A 259 -5.07 -10.09 -4.44
N VAL A 260 -5.94 -9.26 -5.02
CA VAL A 260 -5.55 -7.99 -5.62
C VAL A 260 -6.60 -6.96 -5.25
N LYS A 261 -6.20 -5.88 -4.59
CA LYS A 261 -7.13 -4.83 -4.18
C LYS A 261 -6.53 -3.46 -4.42
N ALA A 262 -7.32 -2.57 -5.03
CA ALA A 262 -6.94 -1.17 -5.30
C ALA A 262 -5.55 -1.05 -5.96
N ALA A 263 -5.27 -1.89 -6.96
CA ALA A 263 -3.96 -2.08 -7.56
C ALA A 263 -3.62 -1.03 -8.64
N SER A 264 -4.19 0.18 -8.53
CA SER A 264 -3.96 1.31 -9.45
C SER A 264 -4.12 0.97 -10.94
N TYR A 265 -4.94 -0.05 -11.27
CA TYR A 265 -5.16 -0.55 -12.64
C TYR A 265 -3.87 -0.94 -13.37
N LEU A 266 -2.78 -1.23 -12.64
CA LEU A 266 -1.45 -1.43 -13.22
C LEU A 266 -1.42 -2.63 -14.16
N MET A 267 -2.13 -3.71 -13.82
CA MET A 267 -2.24 -4.91 -14.66
C MET A 267 -3.14 -4.75 -15.89
N HIS A 268 -3.80 -3.60 -16.07
CA HIS A 268 -4.43 -3.24 -17.35
C HIS A 268 -3.39 -2.88 -18.40
N LYS A 269 -2.19 -2.46 -17.96
CA LYS A 269 -1.12 -1.94 -18.82
C LYS A 269 -0.14 -3.07 -19.19
N ASN A 270 0.36 -3.03 -20.41
CA ASN A 270 1.22 -4.10 -20.95
C ASN A 270 2.54 -4.27 -20.17
N TYR A 271 3.07 -3.20 -19.58
CA TYR A 271 4.31 -3.23 -18.80
C TYR A 271 4.15 -3.81 -17.39
N PHE A 272 2.99 -4.39 -17.05
CA PHE A 272 2.77 -5.25 -15.88
C PHE A 272 2.28 -6.65 -16.28
N SER A 273 2.49 -7.06 -17.54
CA SER A 273 2.08 -8.38 -18.01
C SER A 273 2.77 -9.54 -17.29
N GLU A 274 4.00 -9.37 -16.79
CA GLU A 274 4.73 -10.44 -16.10
C GLU A 274 4.02 -10.88 -14.83
N ILE A 275 3.68 -9.94 -13.94
CA ILE A 275 2.91 -10.27 -12.73
C ILE A 275 1.49 -10.71 -13.06
N ARG A 276 0.82 -10.10 -14.06
CA ARG A 276 -0.52 -10.52 -14.50
C ARG A 276 -0.53 -11.97 -14.96
N ASN A 277 0.42 -12.35 -15.83
CA ASN A 277 0.51 -13.70 -16.37
C ASN A 277 0.92 -14.69 -15.29
N HIS A 278 1.78 -14.30 -14.35
CA HIS A 278 2.12 -15.10 -13.18
C HIS A 278 0.88 -15.45 -12.37
N LEU A 279 0.05 -14.47 -12.00
CA LEU A 279 -1.20 -14.73 -11.28
C LEU A 279 -2.14 -15.63 -12.09
N LEU A 280 -2.36 -15.34 -13.37
CA LEU A 280 -3.20 -16.19 -14.22
C LEU A 280 -2.68 -17.63 -14.30
N TYR A 281 -1.36 -17.87 -14.29
CA TYR A 281 -0.81 -19.22 -14.42
C TYR A 281 -0.67 -19.96 -13.07
N HIS A 282 -0.31 -19.26 -12.00
CA HIS A 282 0.00 -19.82 -10.68
C HIS A 282 -1.15 -19.72 -9.67
N SER A 283 -2.28 -19.13 -10.01
CA SER A 283 -3.44 -19.09 -9.12
C SER A 283 -4.44 -20.19 -9.44
N LYS A 284 -5.04 -20.75 -8.39
CA LYS A 284 -6.27 -21.56 -8.41
C LYS A 284 -7.49 -20.69 -8.15
N VAL A 285 -7.31 -19.67 -7.31
CA VAL A 285 -8.30 -18.65 -7.02
C VAL A 285 -7.67 -17.27 -7.13
N ILE A 286 -8.35 -16.35 -7.81
CA ILE A 286 -8.00 -14.92 -7.82
C ILE A 286 -9.23 -14.15 -7.32
N ILE A 287 -9.05 -13.42 -6.23
CA ILE A 287 -10.05 -12.49 -5.71
C ILE A 287 -9.57 -11.07 -6.00
N GLN A 288 -10.39 -10.26 -6.66
CA GLN A 288 -9.98 -8.90 -7.04
C GLN A 288 -11.13 -7.93 -7.27
N ASP A 289 -10.88 -6.64 -7.09
CA ASP A 289 -11.75 -5.60 -7.67
C ASP A 289 -11.34 -5.26 -9.12
N ASP A 290 -12.07 -4.36 -9.77
CA ASP A 290 -11.88 -3.95 -11.16
C ASP A 290 -10.50 -3.32 -11.46
N SER A 291 -9.77 -2.88 -10.44
CA SER A 291 -8.39 -2.40 -10.58
C SER A 291 -7.36 -3.52 -10.77
N GLY A 292 -7.76 -4.79 -10.65
CA GLY A 292 -6.89 -5.95 -10.86
C GLY A 292 -6.67 -6.30 -12.34
N ILE A 293 -6.70 -7.60 -12.65
CA ILE A 293 -6.55 -8.15 -14.00
C ILE A 293 -7.83 -7.87 -14.80
N PRO A 294 -7.76 -7.27 -16.00
CA PRO A 294 -8.92 -7.08 -16.86
C PRO A 294 -9.62 -8.40 -17.23
N LEU A 295 -10.95 -8.37 -17.34
CA LEU A 295 -11.79 -9.54 -17.66
C LEU A 295 -11.33 -10.26 -18.93
N ARG A 296 -10.97 -9.50 -19.97
CA ARG A 296 -10.44 -10.01 -21.25
C ARG A 296 -9.21 -10.91 -21.16
N HIS A 297 -8.49 -10.92 -20.04
CA HIS A 297 -7.32 -11.79 -19.84
C HIS A 297 -7.65 -13.12 -19.16
N PHE A 298 -8.87 -13.29 -18.66
CA PHE A 298 -9.34 -14.57 -18.14
C PHE A 298 -9.86 -15.43 -19.29
N ASP A 299 -9.16 -16.55 -19.53
CA ASP A 299 -9.63 -17.59 -20.44
C ASP A 299 -10.91 -18.23 -19.89
N GLN A 300 -12.01 -18.08 -20.62
CA GLN A 300 -13.33 -18.57 -20.23
C GLN A 300 -13.41 -20.10 -20.17
N ASP A 301 -12.50 -20.79 -20.87
CA ASP A 301 -12.40 -22.26 -20.86
C ASP A 301 -11.55 -22.76 -19.68
N GLN A 302 -10.92 -21.86 -18.91
CA GLN A 302 -10.11 -22.22 -17.73
C GLN A 302 -10.63 -21.64 -16.43
N TRP A 303 -11.39 -20.53 -16.49
CA TRP A 303 -11.80 -19.76 -15.32
C TRP A 303 -13.32 -19.64 -15.22
N GLN A 304 -13.85 -20.05 -14.08
CA GLN A 304 -15.19 -19.70 -13.65
C GLN A 304 -15.16 -18.37 -12.90
N MET A 305 -16.00 -17.43 -13.30
CA MET A 305 -16.05 -16.08 -12.73
C MET A 305 -17.37 -15.81 -12.03
N SER A 306 -17.30 -15.51 -10.74
CA SER A 306 -18.41 -15.05 -9.90
C SER A 306 -18.26 -13.57 -9.59
N LEU A 307 -19.35 -12.80 -9.72
CA LEU A 307 -19.33 -11.33 -9.64
C LEU A 307 -20.18 -10.86 -8.46
N PHE A 308 -19.66 -9.93 -7.67
CA PHE A 308 -20.32 -9.43 -6.47
C PHE A 308 -20.28 -7.90 -6.41
N GLY A 309 -21.41 -7.28 -6.05
CA GLY A 309 -21.53 -5.85 -5.90
C GLY A 309 -21.94 -5.17 -7.21
N ASN A 310 -21.32 -4.02 -7.52
CA ASN A 310 -21.74 -3.19 -8.63
C ASN A 310 -20.55 -2.56 -9.36
N TYR A 311 -20.34 -2.93 -10.62
CA TYR A 311 -19.39 -2.26 -11.50
C TYR A 311 -20.13 -1.35 -12.48
N LYS A 312 -19.99 -0.03 -12.31
CA LYS A 312 -20.50 1.00 -13.25
C LYS A 312 -19.43 1.55 -14.17
N LYS A 313 -18.28 1.88 -13.60
CA LYS A 313 -17.08 2.44 -14.23
C LYS A 313 -15.99 2.57 -13.16
N PRO A 314 -14.71 2.73 -13.51
CA PRO A 314 -13.68 3.14 -12.56
C PRO A 314 -13.99 4.48 -11.88
N ILE A 315 -13.20 4.84 -10.85
CA ILE A 315 -13.17 6.23 -10.37
C ILE A 315 -12.59 7.15 -11.44
N ASP A 316 -12.83 8.46 -11.36
CA ASP A 316 -12.45 9.40 -12.43
C ASP A 316 -10.94 9.42 -12.74
N LEU A 317 -10.10 9.11 -11.75
CA LEU A 317 -8.65 8.98 -11.91
C LEU A 317 -8.24 7.85 -12.86
N PHE A 318 -9.07 6.82 -13.03
CA PHE A 318 -8.79 5.61 -13.81
C PHE A 318 -9.88 5.33 -14.86
N LYS A 319 -10.62 6.37 -15.28
CA LYS A 319 -11.80 6.24 -16.16
C LYS A 319 -11.49 5.58 -17.51
N GLU A 320 -10.25 5.69 -17.98
CA GLU A 320 -9.74 5.08 -19.21
C GLU A 320 -9.66 3.54 -19.14
N HIS A 321 -9.71 2.97 -17.94
CA HIS A 321 -9.70 1.54 -17.69
C HIS A 321 -11.11 0.92 -17.61
N TYR A 322 -12.08 1.59 -18.21
CA TYR A 322 -13.44 1.09 -18.32
C TYR A 322 -13.49 -0.22 -19.13
N GLN A 323 -14.33 -1.15 -18.68
CA GLN A 323 -14.52 -2.48 -19.26
C GLN A 323 -16.01 -2.70 -19.55
N GLU A 324 -16.41 -2.52 -20.80
CA GLU A 324 -17.82 -2.64 -21.23
C GLU A 324 -18.36 -4.07 -21.02
N ASP A 325 -17.54 -5.09 -21.32
CA ASP A 325 -17.84 -6.50 -21.09
C ASP A 325 -18.04 -6.83 -19.59
N LEU A 326 -17.24 -6.21 -18.72
CA LEU A 326 -17.41 -6.31 -17.27
C LEU A 326 -18.70 -5.62 -16.82
N ARG A 327 -19.02 -4.42 -17.35
CA ARG A 327 -20.27 -3.70 -17.05
C ARG A 327 -21.49 -4.56 -17.36
N GLN A 328 -21.56 -5.09 -18.58
CA GLN A 328 -22.65 -5.96 -18.99
C GLN A 328 -22.72 -7.21 -18.09
N SER A 329 -21.58 -7.82 -17.79
CA SER A 329 -21.54 -8.99 -16.90
C SER A 329 -22.11 -8.69 -15.51
N TYR A 330 -21.82 -7.53 -14.93
CA TYR A 330 -22.36 -7.14 -13.63
C TYR A 330 -23.86 -6.86 -13.67
N GLU A 331 -24.38 -6.28 -14.75
CA GLU A 331 -25.82 -5.99 -14.89
C GLU A 331 -26.68 -7.26 -14.84
N PHE A 332 -26.18 -8.37 -15.38
CA PHE A 332 -26.95 -9.62 -15.49
C PHE A 332 -26.58 -10.70 -14.47
N ARG A 333 -25.34 -10.71 -13.95
CA ARG A 333 -24.81 -11.85 -13.17
C ARG A 333 -24.37 -11.52 -11.75
N SER A 334 -24.38 -10.25 -11.33
CA SER A 334 -23.81 -9.89 -10.02
C SER A 334 -24.72 -10.25 -8.85
N THR A 335 -24.13 -10.80 -7.79
CA THR A 335 -24.78 -10.97 -6.48
C THR A 335 -24.46 -9.79 -5.57
N LYS A 336 -25.26 -9.54 -4.54
CA LYS A 336 -25.01 -8.44 -3.58
C LYS A 336 -23.69 -8.64 -2.82
N LEU A 337 -22.92 -7.56 -2.69
CA LEU A 337 -21.73 -7.50 -1.83
C LEU A 337 -22.03 -6.74 -0.54
N SER A 338 -21.74 -7.36 0.61
CA SER A 338 -22.15 -6.86 1.93
C SER A 338 -21.14 -5.93 2.62
N PHE A 339 -19.93 -5.80 2.06
CA PHE A 339 -18.85 -4.94 2.53
C PHE A 339 -18.30 -4.03 1.42
N GLY A 340 -17.54 -3.04 1.84
CA GLY A 340 -16.78 -2.15 0.97
C GLY A 340 -15.41 -2.70 0.60
N THR A 341 -14.99 -2.56 -0.66
CA THR A 341 -13.63 -2.91 -1.11
C THR A 341 -13.19 -2.10 -2.34
N GLY A 342 -11.89 -2.11 -2.63
CA GLY A 342 -11.28 -1.42 -3.77
C GLY A 342 -11.47 0.10 -3.73
N TYR A 343 -11.24 0.77 -4.87
CA TYR A 343 -11.37 2.24 -4.95
C TYR A 343 -12.80 2.75 -4.69
N LYS A 344 -13.81 1.92 -4.95
CA LYS A 344 -15.23 2.22 -4.68
C LYS A 344 -15.71 1.60 -3.37
N TRP A 345 -14.92 1.74 -2.31
CA TRP A 345 -15.13 1.14 -0.98
C TRP A 345 -16.47 1.43 -0.27
N ARG A 346 -17.30 2.36 -0.74
CA ARG A 346 -18.61 2.58 -0.10
C ARG A 346 -19.49 1.36 -0.34
N LYS A 347 -20.12 0.84 0.73
CA LYS A 347 -21.08 -0.27 0.64
C LYS A 347 -22.12 0.01 -0.45
N GLY A 348 -22.34 -0.98 -1.31
CA GLY A 348 -23.25 -0.88 -2.47
C GLY A 348 -22.65 -0.22 -3.73
N GLN A 349 -21.42 0.31 -3.66
CA GLN A 349 -20.69 0.87 -4.81
C GLN A 349 -19.48 0.01 -5.22
N SER A 350 -19.00 -0.84 -4.32
CA SER A 350 -17.85 -1.72 -4.56
C SER A 350 -18.23 -2.86 -5.52
N ASN A 351 -17.21 -3.41 -6.16
CA ASN A 351 -17.30 -4.62 -6.95
C ASN A 351 -16.20 -5.59 -6.50
N LEU A 352 -16.45 -6.88 -6.63
CA LEU A 352 -15.51 -7.95 -6.30
C LEU A 352 -15.73 -9.11 -7.26
N MET A 353 -14.65 -9.59 -7.83
CA MET A 353 -14.60 -10.74 -8.72
C MET A 353 -13.93 -11.89 -7.99
N LEU A 354 -14.53 -13.07 -8.06
CA LEU A 354 -13.95 -14.34 -7.64
C LEU A 354 -13.75 -15.18 -8.92
N ALA A 355 -12.50 -15.35 -9.31
CA ALA A 355 -12.11 -16.23 -10.41
C ALA A 355 -11.57 -17.53 -9.85
N GLN A 356 -12.19 -18.66 -10.18
CA GLN A 356 -11.76 -19.99 -9.76
C GLN A 356 -11.40 -20.82 -11.00
N ARG A 357 -10.29 -21.56 -10.93
CA ARG A 357 -9.92 -22.48 -12.01
C ARG A 357 -10.91 -23.63 -12.09
N MET A 358 -11.42 -23.90 -13.28
CA MET A 358 -12.30 -25.04 -13.52
C MET A 358 -11.53 -26.36 -13.31
N LYS A 359 -12.18 -27.33 -12.68
CA LYS A 359 -11.65 -28.70 -12.55
C LYS A 359 -11.66 -29.34 -13.94
N SER A 360 -10.54 -29.91 -14.38
CA SER A 360 -10.44 -30.57 -15.69
C SER A 360 -11.50 -31.68 -15.80
N GLY A 361 -12.43 -31.55 -16.74
CA GLY A 361 -13.49 -32.54 -17.00
C GLY A 361 -14.87 -32.24 -16.40
N GLN A 362 -15.07 -31.09 -15.75
CA GLN A 362 -16.43 -30.63 -15.39
C GLN A 362 -16.92 -29.58 -16.41
N PRO A 363 -18.13 -29.76 -17.00
CA PRO A 363 -18.72 -28.74 -17.86
C PRO A 363 -19.01 -27.49 -17.02
N SER A 364 -18.80 -26.31 -17.62
CA SER A 364 -19.08 -25.02 -17.01
C SER A 364 -20.51 -24.98 -16.50
N THR A 365 -20.71 -25.06 -15.19
CA THR A 365 -21.98 -24.66 -14.56
C THR A 365 -22.04 -23.15 -14.59
N VAL A 366 -22.43 -22.64 -15.76
CA VAL A 366 -23.03 -21.32 -15.86
C VAL A 366 -24.33 -21.43 -15.07
N ILE A 367 -24.43 -20.75 -13.93
CA ILE A 367 -25.74 -20.36 -13.41
C ILE A 367 -26.26 -19.33 -14.43
N ALA A 368 -26.94 -19.83 -15.46
CA ALA A 368 -27.44 -19.04 -16.56
C ALA A 368 -28.88 -18.60 -16.26
N ALA A 369 -29.15 -17.30 -16.41
CA ALA A 369 -30.46 -16.84 -16.87
C ALA A 369 -30.27 -16.18 -18.24
N ASN A 370 -30.51 -16.99 -19.26
CA ASN A 370 -31.02 -16.72 -20.61
C ASN A 370 -30.27 -15.83 -21.64
N LYS A 371 -29.84 -16.56 -22.70
CA LYS A 371 -29.54 -16.27 -24.12
C LYS A 371 -29.68 -14.84 -24.71
N LYS A 372 -28.52 -14.39 -25.22
CA LYS A 372 -28.11 -13.61 -26.43
C LYS A 372 -29.15 -13.26 -27.52
N PRO A 373 -28.87 -12.20 -28.32
CA PRO A 373 -28.26 -12.42 -29.64
C PRO A 373 -26.96 -11.59 -29.91
N GLU A 374 -26.16 -12.10 -30.85
CA GLU A 374 -24.85 -11.57 -31.30
C GLU A 374 -24.95 -10.36 -32.22
N PRO A 375 -23.87 -9.54 -32.30
CA PRO A 375 -23.52 -8.90 -33.56
C PRO A 375 -22.07 -9.11 -33.99
N LYS A 376 -21.90 -8.86 -35.30
CA LYS A 376 -20.84 -9.25 -36.23
C LYS A 376 -19.49 -8.56 -36.02
N LYS A 377 -18.44 -9.25 -36.49
CA LYS A 377 -17.07 -8.79 -36.66
C LYS A 377 -16.98 -7.68 -37.71
N GLU A 378 -16.33 -6.57 -37.35
CA GLU A 378 -15.60 -5.72 -38.28
C GLU A 378 -14.12 -5.72 -37.91
N LYS A 379 -13.27 -5.92 -38.93
CA LYS A 379 -11.82 -5.78 -38.84
C LYS A 379 -11.47 -4.30 -39.04
N SER A 380 -10.57 -3.77 -38.21
CA SER A 380 -9.77 -2.60 -38.57
C SER A 380 -8.31 -2.91 -38.28
N ASP A 381 -7.53 -2.97 -39.35
CA ASP A 381 -6.07 -3.03 -39.33
C ASP A 381 -5.53 -1.68 -38.82
N LEU A 382 -4.70 -1.67 -37.78
CA LEU A 382 -3.76 -0.58 -37.52
C LEU A 382 -2.44 -1.14 -36.99
N GLU A 383 -1.40 -0.77 -37.71
CA GLU A 383 -0.01 -1.17 -37.61
C GLU A 383 0.71 -0.60 -36.37
N GLU A 384 1.64 -1.42 -35.88
CA GLU A 384 2.95 -1.13 -35.29
C GLU A 384 3.16 -0.12 -34.14
N ASN A 385 3.40 -0.70 -32.96
CA ASN A 385 4.63 -0.58 -32.14
C ASN A 385 5.31 0.80 -31.99
N GLU A 386 4.94 1.51 -30.93
CA GLU A 386 5.93 2.30 -30.16
C GLU A 386 6.05 1.77 -28.73
N VAL A 387 7.26 1.32 -28.38
CA VAL A 387 7.64 0.90 -27.03
C VAL A 387 7.79 2.16 -26.16
N PHE A 388 6.75 2.52 -25.42
CA PHE A 388 6.83 3.66 -24.48
C PHE A 388 7.62 3.27 -23.21
N LYS A 389 8.81 3.86 -23.07
CA LYS A 389 9.66 3.77 -21.87
C LYS A 389 9.20 4.79 -20.82
N SER A 390 9.38 4.48 -19.52
CA SER A 390 9.14 5.40 -18.41
C SER A 390 10.03 6.65 -18.51
N LEU A 391 9.46 7.83 -18.23
CA LEU A 391 10.11 9.13 -18.34
C LEU A 391 10.56 9.65 -16.95
N ASP A 392 11.87 9.74 -16.72
CA ASP A 392 12.39 10.46 -15.55
C ASP A 392 12.66 11.92 -15.94
N PHE A 393 11.95 12.86 -15.33
CA PHE A 393 12.21 14.29 -15.54
C PHE A 393 13.13 14.81 -14.43
N ARG A 394 14.26 15.40 -14.80
CA ARG A 394 15.00 16.29 -13.90
C ARG A 394 14.41 17.67 -13.98
N LEU A 395 13.93 18.17 -12.84
CA LEU A 395 13.25 19.44 -12.74
C LEU A 395 14.08 20.42 -11.90
N LYS A 396 14.18 21.66 -12.38
CA LYS A 396 14.79 22.75 -11.64
C LYS A 396 13.72 23.75 -11.26
N LEU A 397 13.58 24.03 -9.96
CA LEU A 397 12.66 25.06 -9.49
C LEU A 397 13.11 26.42 -10.03
N VAL A 398 12.22 27.13 -10.72
CA VAL A 398 12.50 28.46 -11.30
C VAL A 398 11.67 29.57 -10.69
N ALA A 399 10.49 29.26 -10.13
CA ALA A 399 9.71 30.19 -9.33
C ALA A 399 8.91 29.44 -8.28
N LYS A 400 8.68 30.07 -7.12
CA LYS A 400 7.86 29.53 -6.05
C LYS A 400 7.08 30.65 -5.39
N SER A 401 5.78 30.42 -5.26
CA SER A 401 4.87 31.31 -4.54
C SER A 401 5.08 31.16 -3.03
N ILE A 402 4.92 32.25 -2.29
CA ILE A 402 5.02 32.28 -0.83
C ILE A 402 3.66 32.73 -0.27
N ILE A 403 3.22 32.09 0.80
CA ILE A 403 2.05 32.56 1.56
C ILE A 403 2.55 33.55 2.59
N ASP A 404 2.15 34.81 2.46
CA ASP A 404 2.55 35.85 3.38
C ASP A 404 1.71 35.85 4.67
N LYS A 405 2.16 36.65 5.65
CA LYS A 405 1.53 36.75 6.97
C LYS A 405 0.10 37.27 6.88
N LYS A 406 -0.20 38.14 5.90
CA LYS A 406 -1.54 38.69 5.67
C LYS A 406 -2.49 37.60 5.18
N THR A 407 -2.08 36.84 4.18
CA THR A 407 -2.86 35.71 3.61
C THR A 407 -3.13 34.64 4.67
N THR A 408 -2.17 34.38 5.55
CA THR A 408 -2.31 33.43 6.67
C THR A 408 -3.35 33.88 7.71
N ASN A 409 -3.49 35.19 7.92
CA ASN A 409 -4.46 35.75 8.88
C ASN A 409 -5.88 35.85 8.30
N GLU A 410 -6.00 36.09 7.00
CA GLU A 410 -7.28 36.37 6.35
C GLU A 410 -7.96 35.12 5.78
N ASN A 411 -7.21 34.04 5.52
CA ASN A 411 -7.71 32.85 4.85
C ASN A 411 -7.56 31.60 5.70
N LYS A 412 -8.55 30.70 5.62
CA LYS A 412 -8.45 29.37 6.22
C LYS A 412 -7.71 28.37 5.33
N SER A 413 -7.65 28.62 4.02
CA SER A 413 -6.99 27.74 3.06
C SER A 413 -6.34 28.53 1.92
N ALA A 414 -5.19 28.08 1.43
CA ALA A 414 -4.49 28.69 0.31
C ALA A 414 -3.58 27.66 -0.39
N PHE A 415 -3.36 27.85 -1.69
CA PHE A 415 -2.41 27.05 -2.48
C PHE A 415 -1.11 27.82 -2.73
N ILE A 416 -0.02 27.10 -2.90
CA ILE A 416 1.24 27.58 -3.44
C ILE A 416 1.40 27.04 -4.86
N MET A 417 1.93 27.88 -5.75
CA MET A 417 2.29 27.47 -7.10
C MET A 417 3.80 27.52 -7.26
N ASN A 418 4.38 26.41 -7.70
CA ASN A 418 5.78 26.29 -8.05
C ASN A 418 5.90 26.11 -9.55
N LYS A 419 6.85 26.80 -10.18
CA LYS A 419 7.21 26.64 -11.58
C LYS A 419 8.54 25.93 -11.67
N TYR A 420 8.60 24.86 -12.45
CA TYR A 420 9.79 24.06 -12.67
C TYR A 420 10.19 24.08 -14.14
N LEU A 421 11.47 24.13 -14.43
CA LEU A 421 12.07 23.93 -15.75
C LEU A 421 12.47 22.47 -15.92
N VAL A 422 12.15 21.87 -17.06
CA VAL A 422 12.62 20.53 -17.43
C VAL A 422 14.07 20.62 -17.91
N VAL A 423 15.01 20.07 -17.13
CA VAL A 423 16.46 20.14 -17.37
C VAL A 423 16.97 18.91 -18.13
N SER A 424 16.42 17.72 -17.85
CA SER A 424 16.75 16.51 -18.60
C SER A 424 15.64 15.49 -18.53
N ILE A 425 15.66 14.57 -19.49
CA ILE A 425 14.72 13.45 -19.61
C ILE A 425 15.54 12.18 -19.84
N ASN A 426 15.44 11.19 -18.96
CA ASN A 426 16.07 9.89 -19.22
C ASN A 426 15.11 8.94 -19.93
N ASN A 427 15.68 8.06 -20.76
CA ASN A 427 15.01 6.97 -21.48
C ASN A 427 13.86 7.37 -22.42
N GLY A 428 14.22 7.74 -23.66
CA GLY A 428 13.30 7.66 -24.81
C GLY A 428 12.16 8.68 -24.85
N GLY A 429 12.15 9.66 -23.94
CA GLY A 429 11.20 10.75 -23.99
C GLY A 429 11.35 11.66 -25.19
N SER A 430 10.24 12.17 -25.70
CA SER A 430 10.26 13.22 -26.72
C SER A 430 11.08 14.41 -26.21
N LYS A 431 12.16 14.78 -26.93
CA LYS A 431 12.99 15.98 -26.65
C LYS A 431 12.17 17.28 -26.60
N SER A 432 10.91 17.26 -27.03
CA SER A 432 9.98 18.39 -27.04
C SER A 432 9.62 18.95 -25.66
N PHE A 433 9.95 18.26 -24.56
CA PHE A 433 9.74 18.76 -23.19
C PHE A 433 10.97 19.45 -22.58
N LEU A 434 12.15 19.26 -23.15
CA LEU A 434 13.38 19.88 -22.62
C LEU A 434 13.26 21.41 -22.71
N GLY A 435 13.59 22.12 -21.63
CA GLY A 435 13.49 23.59 -21.59
C GLY A 435 12.06 24.12 -21.42
N LYS A 436 11.02 23.27 -21.38
CA LYS A 436 9.67 23.72 -21.03
C LYS A 436 9.54 23.91 -19.53
N THR A 437 8.67 24.85 -19.16
CA THR A 437 8.31 25.07 -17.76
C THR A 437 6.95 24.43 -17.45
N ILE A 438 6.86 23.77 -16.30
CA ILE A 438 5.63 23.19 -15.77
C ILE A 438 5.25 23.92 -14.48
N ASN A 439 3.95 24.13 -14.27
CA ASN A 439 3.42 24.66 -13.02
C ASN A 439 2.89 23.51 -12.18
N VAL A 440 3.14 23.57 -10.88
CA VAL A 440 2.69 22.60 -9.89
C VAL A 440 1.98 23.36 -8.79
N VAL A 441 0.70 23.06 -8.58
CA VAL A 441 -0.12 23.67 -7.53
C VAL A 441 -0.13 22.74 -6.32
N ARG A 442 0.10 23.28 -5.11
CA ARG A 442 0.09 22.51 -3.86
C ARG A 442 -0.65 23.23 -2.75
N VAL A 443 -1.19 22.51 -1.79
CA VAL A 443 -1.80 23.11 -0.59
C VAL A 443 -0.70 23.73 0.26
N GLY A 444 -0.77 25.04 0.50
CA GLY A 444 0.18 25.76 1.34
C GLY A 444 -0.41 26.21 2.68
N LEU A 445 -1.73 26.33 2.80
CA LEU A 445 -2.45 26.64 4.03
C LEU A 445 -3.72 25.78 4.09
N LEU A 446 -3.97 25.15 5.24
CA LEU A 446 -5.17 24.35 5.47
C LEU A 446 -5.66 24.57 6.91
N ASN A 447 -6.92 24.94 7.06
CA ASN A 447 -7.54 25.32 8.34
C ASN A 447 -6.70 26.33 9.16
N GLY A 448 -6.13 27.34 8.49
CA GLY A 448 -5.30 28.39 9.10
C GLY A 448 -3.89 27.95 9.51
N LYS A 449 -3.48 26.71 9.19
CA LYS A 449 -2.13 26.19 9.44
C LYS A 449 -1.33 26.10 8.16
N LEU A 450 -0.10 26.62 8.20
CA LEU A 450 0.85 26.50 7.09
C LEU A 450 1.21 25.04 6.89
N MET A 451 1.09 24.54 5.67
CA MET A 451 1.35 23.15 5.34
C MET A 451 2.82 22.98 4.95
N ARG A 452 3.47 21.95 5.49
CA ARG A 452 4.82 21.56 5.08
C ARG A 452 4.80 21.12 3.63
N GLU A 453 5.80 21.54 2.85
CA GLU A 453 5.92 21.20 1.44
C GLU A 453 6.04 19.67 1.25
N LYS A 454 5.07 19.08 0.54
CA LYS A 454 5.01 17.66 0.18
C LYS A 454 5.52 17.43 -1.24
N GLN A 455 5.94 16.22 -1.58
CA GLN A 455 6.46 15.89 -2.91
C GLN A 455 5.43 16.14 -4.03
N ILE A 456 5.94 16.39 -5.25
CA ILE A 456 5.12 16.54 -6.47
C ILE A 456 4.50 15.18 -6.80
N GLY A 457 3.16 15.13 -6.90
CA GLY A 457 2.39 13.90 -7.11
C GLY A 457 1.58 13.41 -5.89
N SER A 458 1.65 14.12 -4.75
CA SER A 458 0.80 13.89 -3.57
C SER A 458 -0.63 14.41 -3.75
N ILE A 459 -1.61 13.96 -2.94
CA ILE A 459 -2.99 14.52 -2.92
C ILE A 459 -3.04 16.01 -2.56
N PHE A 460 -2.00 16.51 -1.89
CA PHE A 460 -1.82 17.92 -1.60
C PHE A 460 -1.12 18.67 -2.75
N SER A 461 -0.77 17.99 -3.85
CA SER A 461 -0.27 18.59 -5.09
C SER A 461 -1.23 18.25 -6.24
N VAL A 462 -2.10 19.20 -6.57
CA VAL A 462 -3.10 19.00 -7.61
C VAL A 462 -2.50 19.44 -8.93
N LYS A 463 -2.12 18.45 -9.73
CA LYS A 463 -1.99 18.49 -11.19
C LYS A 463 -0.81 19.24 -11.79
N LEU A 464 -0.36 18.65 -12.90
CA LEU A 464 0.56 19.19 -13.90
C LEU A 464 -0.28 19.61 -15.13
N SER A 465 0.27 20.48 -15.97
CA SER A 465 -0.20 20.80 -17.35
C SER A 465 -1.07 22.08 -17.49
N PRO A 466 -1.22 22.64 -18.72
CA PRO A 466 -1.20 24.08 -18.96
C PRO A 466 -2.42 24.80 -18.34
N LEU A 467 -2.15 25.88 -17.58
CA LEU A 467 -3.12 26.65 -16.79
C LEU A 467 -4.28 27.26 -17.62
N ASN A 468 -4.12 27.31 -18.93
CA ASN A 468 -5.04 27.86 -19.92
C ASN A 468 -6.40 27.14 -19.90
N GLU A 469 -6.46 25.90 -19.40
CA GLU A 469 -7.70 25.10 -19.35
C GLU A 469 -8.51 25.30 -18.06
N TYR A 470 -8.00 26.06 -17.07
CA TYR A 470 -8.66 26.24 -15.76
C TYR A 470 -8.71 27.71 -15.33
N PRO A 471 -9.58 28.53 -15.95
CA PRO A 471 -9.62 29.98 -15.74
C PRO A 471 -9.94 30.39 -14.29
N SER A 472 -10.61 29.54 -13.53
CA SER A 472 -10.96 29.79 -12.12
C SER A 472 -9.73 29.88 -11.21
N LEU A 473 -8.60 29.27 -11.59
CA LEU A 473 -7.33 29.33 -10.86
C LEU A 473 -6.53 30.62 -11.15
N LEU A 474 -6.87 31.35 -12.22
CA LEU A 474 -6.25 32.64 -12.55
C LEU A 474 -6.74 33.79 -11.64
N ASN A 475 -7.87 33.58 -10.93
CA ASN A 475 -8.48 34.60 -10.08
C ASN A 475 -7.92 34.62 -8.65
N TRP A 476 -6.89 33.82 -8.36
CA TRP A 476 -6.31 33.68 -7.02
C TRP A 476 -5.00 34.48 -6.94
N THR A 477 -4.79 35.20 -5.85
CA THR A 477 -3.62 36.09 -5.69
C THR A 477 -2.34 35.27 -5.58
N ILE A 478 -1.55 35.26 -6.65
CA ILE A 478 -0.25 34.58 -6.72
C ILE A 478 0.83 35.65 -6.84
N LYS A 479 1.75 35.71 -5.87
CA LYS A 479 2.93 36.59 -5.94
C LYS A 479 4.18 35.76 -6.21
N ASN A 480 4.81 35.99 -7.38
CA ASN A 480 6.02 35.31 -7.82
C ASN A 480 7.25 36.17 -7.53
N ASP A 481 7.80 36.08 -6.32
CA ASP A 481 9.02 36.81 -5.94
C ASP A 481 10.06 35.83 -5.38
N LEU A 482 10.85 35.15 -6.23
CA LEU A 482 12.11 34.53 -5.83
C LEU A 482 13.13 34.49 -6.98
N PRO A 483 14.41 34.78 -6.72
CA PRO A 483 15.50 34.48 -7.66
C PRO A 483 15.75 32.95 -7.74
N PRO A 484 16.32 32.45 -8.86
CA PRO A 484 16.50 31.01 -9.11
C PRO A 484 17.36 30.35 -8.02
N THR A 485 16.84 29.29 -7.39
CA THR A 485 17.57 28.48 -6.41
C THR A 485 18.28 27.30 -7.11
N PRO A 486 19.43 26.80 -6.59
CA PRO A 486 20.22 25.77 -7.28
C PRO A 486 19.76 24.33 -7.02
N LYS A 487 18.70 24.10 -6.25
CA LYS A 487 18.31 22.72 -5.87
C LYS A 487 17.67 21.99 -7.05
N GLU A 488 18.39 20.99 -7.57
CA GLU A 488 17.90 20.01 -8.54
C GLU A 488 17.08 18.93 -7.83
N GLU A 489 15.86 18.66 -8.33
CA GLU A 489 15.01 17.56 -7.85
C GLU A 489 14.73 16.59 -9.00
N ILE A 490 14.86 15.28 -8.74
CA ILE A 490 14.52 14.22 -9.68
C ILE A 490 13.07 13.81 -9.43
N ILE A 491 12.22 13.88 -10.46
CA ILE A 491 10.81 13.51 -10.36
C ILE A 491 10.48 12.42 -11.39
N TYR A 492 9.87 11.35 -10.89
CA TYR A 492 9.34 10.27 -11.70
C TYR A 492 7.91 10.64 -12.12
N ILE A 493 7.66 10.80 -13.41
CA ILE A 493 6.32 11.01 -13.96
C ILE A 493 5.96 9.77 -14.79
N PRO A 494 5.04 8.91 -14.34
CA PRO A 494 4.52 7.83 -15.18
C PRO A 494 3.94 8.47 -16.44
N SER A 495 4.15 7.84 -17.61
CA SER A 495 3.91 8.42 -18.94
C SER A 495 2.44 8.74 -19.30
N GLN A 496 1.56 8.91 -18.32
CA GLN A 496 0.16 9.29 -18.47
C GLN A 496 -0.34 10.14 -17.30
N SER A 497 0.27 11.32 -17.08
CA SER A 497 -0.37 12.40 -16.31
C SER A 497 -1.01 13.42 -17.24
#